data_AF-A0A662H5T3-F1
#
_entry.id   AF-A0A662H5T3-F1
#
_cell.length_a   1.000
_cell.length_b   1.000
_cell.length_c   1.000
_cell.angle_alpha   90.00
_cell.angle_beta   90.00
_cell.angle_gamma   90.00
#
_symmetry.space_group_name_H-M   'P 1'
#
loop_
_entity.id
_entity.type
_entity.pdbx_description
1 polymer ?
#
loop_
_entity_poly.entity_id
_entity_poly.type
_entity_poly.pdbx_seq_one_letter_code
_entity_poly.pdbx_strand_id
1 'polypeptide(L)'
;MVREIFHRGSLQELVNQTSIAVSTQRRKFKAVIRRLQGWERQLFDVCVEATVRGDHARATLYANEAANVRNALRLIKQCDLMMERLLIRMATLKELNSAVSELEPVMRALRSLSKQLSGVMPSVSAELERIWGLMDDLLSITSMEVLDVPQPISGPGGEEVLEEARAVAERRLSEKLPAPPREVEVGELSGATVALLSGKSDSREGRTNLDGGDIVDRVLAYARMRGGDVDVNECAMELNVPPERVLWALEKLNQEGKVELRR
;
A
#
# COMPACT_ATOMS: atom_id res chain seq x y z
N MET A 1 26.20 -47.58 2.87
CA MET A 1 25.05 -46.66 2.76
C MET A 1 24.64 -46.65 1.29
N VAL A 2 23.43 -47.10 0.99
CA VAL A 2 23.01 -47.57 -0.34
C VAL A 2 22.14 -46.51 -1.02
N ARG A 3 22.44 -46.24 -2.30
CA ARG A 3 21.62 -45.57 -3.36
C ARG A 3 21.33 -44.08 -3.09
N GLU A 4 21.53 -43.18 -4.03
CA GLU A 4 20.81 -43.12 -5.31
C GLU A 4 21.73 -42.84 -6.50
N ILE A 5 21.87 -43.85 -7.36
CA ILE A 5 22.22 -43.66 -8.76
C ILE A 5 20.94 -43.12 -9.41
N PHE A 6 20.71 -41.81 -9.31
CA PHE A 6 19.72 -41.15 -10.15
C PHE A 6 20.10 -41.45 -11.59
N HIS A 7 19.29 -42.28 -12.23
CA HIS A 7 19.30 -42.42 -13.67
C HIS A 7 19.05 -41.00 -14.19
N ARG A 8 20.10 -40.33 -14.67
CA ARG A 8 19.94 -39.06 -15.37
C ARG A 8 19.13 -39.41 -16.62
N GLY A 9 17.83 -39.16 -16.58
CA GLY A 9 17.02 -39.13 -17.79
C GLY A 9 17.69 -38.21 -18.82
N SER A 10 17.33 -38.37 -20.10
CA SER A 10 17.80 -37.44 -21.13
C SER A 10 17.56 -36.00 -20.67
N LEU A 11 18.38 -35.05 -21.14
CA LEU A 11 18.22 -33.64 -20.79
C LEU A 11 16.76 -33.17 -21.03
N GLN A 12 16.15 -33.67 -22.09
CA GLN A 12 14.73 -33.49 -22.41
C GLN A 12 13.79 -33.97 -21.30
N GLU A 13 14.00 -35.17 -20.76
CA GLU A 13 13.17 -35.70 -19.68
C GLU A 13 13.30 -34.86 -18.40
N LEU A 14 14.53 -34.47 -18.04
CA LEU A 14 14.77 -33.60 -16.87
C LEU A 14 14.13 -32.22 -17.05
N VAL A 15 14.25 -31.61 -18.23
CA VAL A 15 13.63 -30.33 -18.56
C VAL A 15 12.10 -30.44 -18.48
N ASN A 16 11.50 -31.50 -19.02
CA ASN A 16 10.05 -31.72 -18.97
C ASN A 16 9.55 -31.92 -17.54
N GLN A 17 10.20 -32.79 -16.75
CA GLN A 17 9.86 -33.04 -15.35
C GLN A 17 9.94 -31.76 -14.51
N THR A 18 11.04 -31.00 -14.68
CA THR A 18 11.24 -29.71 -13.98
C THR A 18 10.18 -28.70 -14.39
N SER A 19 9.86 -28.59 -15.69
CA SER A 19 8.82 -27.70 -16.21
C SER A 19 7.45 -28.00 -15.60
N ILE A 20 7.08 -29.28 -15.49
CA ILE A 20 5.82 -29.71 -14.84
C ILE A 20 5.81 -29.31 -13.37
N ALA A 21 6.90 -29.56 -12.63
CA ALA A 21 7.01 -29.21 -11.22
C ALA A 21 6.89 -27.69 -10.99
N VAL A 22 7.63 -26.89 -11.78
CA VAL A 22 7.60 -25.43 -11.72
C VAL A 22 6.21 -24.88 -12.05
N SER A 23 5.56 -25.39 -13.12
CA SER A 23 4.22 -24.97 -13.51
C SER A 23 3.17 -25.26 -12.43
N THR A 24 3.30 -26.40 -11.74
CA THR A 24 2.42 -26.79 -10.63
C THR A 24 2.57 -25.83 -9.46
N GLN A 25 3.80 -25.50 -9.09
CA GLN A 25 4.07 -24.56 -7.99
C GLN A 25 3.62 -23.14 -8.35
N ARG A 26 3.79 -22.72 -9.60
CA ARG A 26 3.30 -21.44 -10.11
C ARG A 26 1.77 -21.31 -9.98
N ARG A 27 1.02 -22.37 -10.28
CA ARG A 27 -0.45 -22.39 -10.07
C ARG A 27 -0.83 -22.16 -8.61
N LYS A 28 -0.09 -22.76 -7.67
CA LYS A 28 -0.30 -22.55 -6.22
C LYS A 28 -0.02 -21.10 -5.83
N PHE A 29 1.07 -20.51 -6.30
CA PHE A 29 1.36 -19.09 -6.06
C PHE A 29 0.23 -18.18 -6.58
N LYS A 30 -0.28 -18.41 -7.80
CA LYS A 30 -1.43 -17.64 -8.33
C LYS A 30 -2.69 -17.77 -7.46
N ALA A 31 -2.96 -18.95 -6.89
CA ALA A 31 -4.06 -19.13 -5.96
C ALA A 31 -3.85 -18.32 -4.66
N VAL A 32 -2.64 -18.34 -4.10
CA VAL A 32 -2.27 -17.57 -2.91
C VAL A 32 -2.36 -16.06 -3.18
N ILE A 33 -1.87 -15.58 -4.33
CA ILE A 33 -1.96 -14.17 -4.73
C ILE A 33 -3.42 -13.70 -4.70
N ARG A 34 -4.34 -14.44 -5.34
CA ARG A 34 -5.76 -14.07 -5.35
C ARG A 34 -6.37 -14.02 -3.96
N ARG A 35 -6.03 -15.00 -3.11
CA ARG A 35 -6.50 -15.05 -1.71
C ARG A 35 -6.00 -13.87 -0.90
N LEU A 36 -4.69 -13.58 -0.96
CA LEU A 36 -4.09 -12.47 -0.22
C LEU A 36 -4.58 -11.11 -0.73
N GLN A 37 -4.83 -10.94 -2.03
CA GLN A 37 -5.47 -9.73 -2.56
C GLN A 37 -6.90 -9.55 -2.05
N GLY A 38 -7.66 -10.64 -1.94
CA GLY A 38 -9.00 -10.58 -1.33
C GLY A 38 -8.94 -10.15 0.12
N TRP A 39 -8.02 -10.74 0.89
CA TRP A 39 -7.85 -10.43 2.30
C TRP A 39 -7.32 -9.01 2.55
N GLU A 40 -6.36 -8.56 1.75
CA GLU A 40 -5.84 -7.18 1.81
C GLU A 40 -6.93 -6.15 1.58
N ARG A 41 -7.80 -6.35 0.58
CA ARG A 41 -8.97 -5.48 0.35
C ARG A 41 -9.90 -5.44 1.56
N GLN A 42 -10.19 -6.58 2.16
CA GLN A 42 -11.04 -6.63 3.36
C GLN A 42 -10.41 -5.87 4.55
N LEU A 43 -9.10 -6.05 4.78
CA LEU A 43 -8.39 -5.31 5.82
C LEU A 43 -8.41 -3.80 5.56
N PHE A 44 -8.21 -3.40 4.30
CA PHE A 44 -8.26 -2.01 3.88
C PHE A 44 -9.66 -1.39 4.04
N ASP A 45 -10.72 -2.11 3.65
CA ASP A 45 -12.10 -1.65 3.81
C ASP A 45 -12.45 -1.41 5.29
N VAL A 46 -12.08 -2.34 6.17
CA VAL A 46 -12.28 -2.20 7.63
C VAL A 46 -11.42 -1.07 8.21
N CYS A 47 -10.21 -0.86 7.68
CA CYS A 47 -9.37 0.28 8.05
C CYS A 47 -10.05 1.61 7.70
N VAL A 48 -10.61 1.73 6.49
CA VAL A 48 -11.37 2.92 6.06
C VAL A 48 -12.59 3.13 6.97
N GLU A 49 -13.34 2.09 7.30
CA GLU A 49 -14.48 2.22 8.23
C GLU A 49 -14.06 2.69 9.64
N ALA A 50 -12.97 2.14 10.18
CA ALA A 50 -12.43 2.57 11.48
C ALA A 50 -11.98 4.05 11.44
N THR A 51 -11.39 4.47 10.31
CA THR A 51 -10.97 5.85 10.06
C THR A 51 -12.18 6.80 10.02
N VAL A 52 -13.25 6.41 9.31
CA VAL A 52 -14.51 7.18 9.26
C VAL A 52 -15.16 7.33 10.64
N ARG A 53 -15.06 6.30 11.49
CA ARG A 53 -15.61 6.33 12.87
C ARG A 53 -14.73 7.11 13.86
N GLY A 54 -13.53 7.55 13.45
CA GLY A 54 -12.56 8.20 14.35
C GLY A 54 -11.86 7.24 15.31
N ASP A 55 -11.94 5.93 15.09
CA ASP A 55 -11.27 4.93 15.92
C ASP A 55 -9.81 4.75 15.46
N HIS A 56 -8.95 5.67 15.89
CA HIS A 56 -7.55 5.73 15.48
C HIS A 56 -6.75 4.47 15.82
N ALA A 57 -6.99 3.87 16.99
CA ALA A 57 -6.25 2.67 17.42
C ALA A 57 -6.53 1.49 16.48
N ARG A 58 -7.80 1.26 16.12
CA ARG A 58 -8.17 0.20 15.18
C ARG A 58 -7.73 0.52 13.75
N ALA A 59 -7.83 1.78 13.32
CA ALA A 59 -7.36 2.19 12.00
C ALA A 59 -5.87 1.90 11.80
N THR A 60 -5.03 2.27 12.78
CA THR A 60 -3.58 1.99 12.72
C THR A 60 -3.28 0.48 12.72
N LEU A 61 -3.99 -0.32 13.52
CA LEU A 61 -3.83 -1.77 13.54
C LEU A 61 -4.12 -2.38 12.16
N TYR A 62 -5.28 -2.06 11.56
CA TYR A 62 -5.66 -2.62 10.27
C TYR A 62 -4.77 -2.10 9.13
N ALA A 63 -4.30 -0.86 9.20
CA ALA A 63 -3.33 -0.31 8.24
C ALA A 63 -1.99 -1.07 8.26
N ASN A 64 -1.46 -1.36 9.45
CA ASN A 64 -0.23 -2.15 9.61
C ASN A 64 -0.39 -3.57 9.04
N GLU A 65 -1.50 -4.24 9.34
CA GLU A 65 -1.77 -5.58 8.81
C GLU A 65 -1.95 -5.56 7.28
N ALA A 66 -2.68 -4.59 6.74
CA ALA A 66 -2.80 -4.42 5.30
C ALA A 66 -1.43 -4.18 4.63
N ALA A 67 -0.56 -3.35 5.22
CA ALA A 67 0.81 -3.14 4.74
C ALA A 67 1.64 -4.44 4.74
N ASN A 68 1.54 -5.24 5.80
CA ASN A 68 2.20 -6.55 5.88
C ASN A 68 1.71 -7.51 4.78
N VAL A 69 0.40 -7.56 4.53
CA VAL A 69 -0.16 -8.38 3.44
C VAL A 69 0.28 -7.85 2.07
N ARG A 70 0.36 -6.52 1.86
CA ARG A 70 0.90 -5.91 0.63
C ARG A 70 2.37 -6.29 0.41
N ASN A 71 3.19 -6.30 1.47
CA ASN A 71 4.57 -6.75 1.43
C ASN A 71 4.68 -8.23 1.01
N ALA A 72 3.90 -9.10 1.64
CA ALA A 72 3.84 -10.52 1.28
C ALA A 72 3.38 -10.73 -0.18
N LEU A 73 2.37 -9.97 -0.62
CA LEU A 73 1.90 -9.99 -2.01
C LEU A 73 2.98 -9.60 -3.00
N ARG A 74 3.80 -8.58 -2.70
CA ARG A 74 4.94 -8.19 -3.56
C ARG A 74 5.96 -9.31 -3.69
N LEU A 75 6.38 -9.90 -2.57
CA LEU A 75 7.31 -11.02 -2.58
C LEU A 75 6.78 -12.21 -3.38
N ILE A 76 5.53 -12.59 -3.15
CA ILE A 76 4.92 -13.74 -3.84
C ILE A 76 4.74 -13.47 -5.34
N LYS A 77 4.39 -12.25 -5.74
CA LYS A 77 4.36 -11.85 -7.16
C LYS A 77 5.73 -11.92 -7.81
N GLN A 78 6.78 -11.50 -7.10
CA GLN A 78 8.15 -11.65 -7.57
C GLN A 78 8.53 -13.12 -7.75
N CYS A 79 8.14 -13.99 -6.81
CA CYS A 79 8.30 -15.44 -6.99
C CYS A 79 7.53 -15.99 -8.21
N ASP A 80 6.28 -15.56 -8.45
CA ASP A 80 5.52 -15.97 -9.65
C ASP A 80 6.25 -15.59 -10.95
N LEU A 81 6.80 -14.37 -11.00
CA LEU A 81 7.60 -13.90 -12.14
C LEU A 81 8.90 -14.70 -12.31
N MET A 82 9.58 -15.04 -11.22
CA MET A 82 10.78 -15.90 -11.28
C MET A 82 10.46 -17.29 -11.80
N MET A 83 9.34 -17.88 -11.37
CA MET A 83 8.87 -19.17 -11.86
C MET A 83 8.46 -19.11 -13.34
N GLU A 84 7.88 -18.00 -13.79
CA GLU A 84 7.60 -17.75 -15.21
C GLU A 84 8.87 -17.66 -16.05
N ARG A 85 9.87 -16.87 -15.59
CA ARG A 85 11.18 -16.79 -16.26
C ARG A 85 11.84 -18.16 -16.36
N LEU A 86 11.77 -18.96 -15.30
CA LEU A 86 12.29 -20.32 -15.29
C LEU A 86 11.58 -21.22 -16.31
N LEU A 87 10.26 -21.13 -16.43
CA LEU A 87 9.50 -21.88 -17.45
C LEU A 87 9.90 -21.48 -18.87
N ILE A 88 10.06 -20.17 -19.14
CA ILE A 88 10.55 -19.68 -20.43
C ILE A 88 11.95 -20.25 -20.72
N ARG A 89 12.85 -20.26 -19.73
CA ARG A 89 14.20 -20.81 -19.90
C ARG A 89 14.20 -22.32 -20.13
N MET A 90 13.32 -23.07 -19.45
CA MET A 90 13.14 -24.50 -19.72
C MET A 90 12.66 -24.74 -21.15
N ALA A 91 11.74 -23.91 -21.66
CA ALA A 91 11.30 -23.97 -23.06
C ALA A 91 12.45 -23.66 -24.03
N THR A 92 13.25 -22.63 -23.79
CA THR A 92 14.42 -22.34 -24.64
C THR A 92 15.46 -23.46 -24.60
N LEU A 93 15.71 -24.06 -23.43
CA LEU A 93 16.63 -25.21 -23.31
C LEU A 93 16.13 -26.42 -24.10
N LYS A 94 14.81 -26.64 -24.13
CA LYS A 94 14.20 -27.70 -24.92
C LYS A 94 14.44 -27.50 -26.43
N GLU A 95 14.17 -26.29 -26.93
CA GLU A 95 14.37 -25.92 -28.34
C GLU A 95 15.85 -25.96 -28.75
N LEU A 96 16.74 -25.50 -27.87
CA LEU A 96 18.18 -25.56 -28.13
C LEU A 96 18.68 -27.00 -28.16
N ASN A 97 18.22 -27.86 -27.26
CA ASN A 97 18.61 -29.26 -27.28
C ASN A 97 18.14 -29.97 -28.56
N SER A 98 16.94 -29.68 -29.08
CA SER A 98 16.51 -30.24 -30.38
C SER A 98 17.40 -29.73 -31.51
N ALA A 99 17.68 -28.43 -31.56
CA ALA A 99 18.57 -27.86 -32.57
C ALA A 99 19.98 -28.48 -32.54
N VAL A 100 20.58 -28.63 -31.36
CA VAL A 100 21.89 -29.31 -31.20
C VAL A 100 21.82 -30.76 -31.68
N SER A 101 20.73 -31.47 -31.37
CA SER A 101 20.54 -32.87 -31.81
C SER A 101 20.41 -32.98 -33.34
N GLU A 102 19.85 -31.98 -34.01
CA GLU A 102 19.73 -31.89 -35.47
C GLU A 102 21.05 -31.52 -36.17
N LEU A 103 21.87 -30.68 -35.52
CA LEU A 103 23.18 -30.24 -36.02
C LEU A 103 24.30 -31.27 -35.79
N GLU A 104 24.18 -32.13 -34.78
CA GLU A 104 25.19 -33.12 -34.41
C GLU A 104 25.65 -34.02 -35.58
N PRO A 105 24.77 -34.59 -36.43
CA PRO A 105 25.18 -35.39 -37.59
C PRO A 105 25.99 -34.58 -38.61
N VAL A 106 25.64 -33.31 -38.82
CA VAL A 106 26.34 -32.41 -39.75
C VAL A 106 27.76 -32.13 -39.25
N MET A 107 27.93 -31.86 -37.96
CA MET A 107 29.25 -31.68 -37.34
C MET A 107 30.11 -32.95 -37.44
N ARG A 108 29.51 -34.13 -37.23
CA ARG A 108 30.19 -35.42 -37.42
C ARG A 108 30.65 -35.62 -38.86
N ALA A 109 29.80 -35.29 -39.83
CA ALA A 109 30.14 -35.38 -41.25
C ALA A 109 31.29 -34.42 -41.62
N LEU A 110 31.24 -33.18 -41.12
CA LEU A 110 32.27 -32.17 -41.36
C LEU A 110 33.65 -32.61 -40.83
N ARG A 111 33.70 -33.14 -39.60
CA ARG A 111 34.94 -33.67 -39.01
C ARG A 111 35.46 -34.90 -39.75
N SER A 112 34.57 -35.78 -40.20
CA SER A 112 34.94 -36.93 -41.03
C SER A 112 35.56 -36.50 -42.35
N LEU A 113 34.98 -35.51 -43.02
CA LEU A 113 35.48 -34.99 -44.29
C LEU A 113 36.83 -34.27 -44.12
N SER A 114 36.97 -33.43 -43.07
CA SER A 114 38.26 -32.82 -42.68
C SER A 114 39.34 -33.90 -42.54
N LYS A 115 39.06 -34.97 -41.79
CA LYS A 115 39.99 -36.08 -41.58
C LYS A 115 40.37 -36.81 -42.87
N GLN A 116 39.40 -37.07 -43.77
CA GLN A 116 39.67 -37.72 -45.06
C GLN A 116 40.53 -36.83 -45.98
N LEU A 117 40.28 -35.52 -46.00
CA LEU A 117 41.03 -34.58 -46.83
C LEU A 117 42.40 -34.21 -46.26
N SER A 118 42.66 -34.47 -44.97
CA SER A 118 43.94 -34.14 -44.34
C SER A 118 45.18 -34.72 -45.07
N GLY A 119 45.04 -35.90 -45.68
CA GLY A 119 46.13 -36.57 -46.42
C GLY A 119 46.22 -36.19 -47.90
N VAL A 120 45.17 -35.60 -48.48
CA VAL A 120 45.10 -35.29 -49.93
C VAL A 120 45.15 -33.79 -50.19
N MET A 121 44.42 -32.99 -49.40
CA MET A 121 44.31 -31.54 -49.52
C MET A 121 44.32 -30.86 -48.14
N PRO A 122 45.51 -30.65 -47.54
CA PRO A 122 45.66 -30.14 -46.17
C PRO A 122 45.05 -28.74 -45.98
N SER A 123 45.12 -27.87 -47.00
CA SER A 123 44.56 -26.52 -46.93
C SER A 123 43.03 -26.52 -46.78
N VAL A 124 42.32 -27.44 -47.43
CA VAL A 124 40.86 -27.54 -47.31
C VAL A 124 40.47 -28.22 -45.99
N SER A 125 41.23 -29.23 -45.56
CA SER A 125 41.05 -29.83 -44.23
C SER A 125 41.18 -28.78 -43.11
N ALA A 126 42.18 -27.88 -43.19
CA ALA A 126 42.35 -26.82 -42.20
C ALA A 126 41.15 -25.86 -42.13
N GLU A 127 40.56 -25.49 -43.27
CA GLU A 127 39.38 -24.61 -43.29
C GLU A 127 38.12 -25.32 -42.75
N LEU A 128 37.95 -26.62 -43.04
CA LEU A 128 36.85 -27.42 -42.48
C LEU A 128 36.97 -27.58 -40.96
N GLU A 129 38.20 -27.75 -40.45
CA GLU A 129 38.45 -27.80 -39.00
C GLU A 129 38.16 -26.45 -38.33
N ARG A 130 38.48 -25.35 -39.01
CA ARG A 130 38.14 -23.99 -38.55
C ARG A 130 36.63 -23.80 -38.47
N ILE A 131 35.88 -24.23 -39.49
CA ILE A 131 34.41 -24.17 -39.50
C ILE A 131 33.84 -25.03 -38.38
N TRP A 132 34.39 -26.24 -38.18
CA TRP A 132 33.98 -27.12 -37.08
C TRP A 132 34.18 -26.44 -35.72
N GLY A 133 35.35 -25.83 -35.47
CA GLY A 133 35.65 -25.12 -34.22
C GLY A 133 34.72 -23.93 -33.98
N LEU A 134 34.44 -23.12 -35.00
CA LEU A 134 33.50 -21.99 -34.89
C LEU A 134 32.07 -22.45 -34.53
N MET A 135 31.62 -23.57 -35.09
CA MET A 135 30.31 -24.13 -34.77
C MET A 135 30.26 -24.70 -33.35
N ASP A 136 31.34 -25.32 -32.88
CA ASP A 136 31.47 -25.84 -31.51
C ASP A 136 31.44 -24.71 -30.47
N ASP A 137 32.21 -23.64 -30.73
CA ASP A 137 32.23 -22.43 -29.89
C ASP A 137 30.84 -21.76 -29.81
N LEU A 138 30.14 -21.64 -30.96
CA LEU A 138 28.81 -21.04 -31.02
C LEU A 138 27.78 -21.82 -30.19
N LEU A 139 27.82 -23.16 -30.23
CA LEU A 139 26.93 -24.01 -29.44
C LEU A 139 27.22 -23.91 -27.94
N SER A 140 28.48 -23.74 -27.56
CA SER A 140 28.91 -23.59 -26.16
C SER A 140 28.40 -22.28 -25.53
N ILE A 141 28.56 -21.16 -26.23
CA ILE A 141 28.20 -19.82 -25.71
C ILE A 141 26.68 -19.70 -25.50
N THR A 142 25.87 -20.29 -26.38
CA THR A 142 24.41 -20.14 -26.38
C THR A 142 23.72 -20.80 -25.16
N SER A 143 24.43 -21.67 -24.43
CA SER A 143 23.92 -22.36 -23.23
C SER A 143 23.86 -21.46 -21.97
N MET A 144 24.68 -20.40 -21.91
CA MET A 144 25.10 -19.78 -20.65
C MET A 144 24.66 -18.31 -20.47
N GLU A 145 23.37 -18.00 -20.55
CA GLU A 145 22.85 -16.73 -20.03
C GLU A 145 22.38 -16.90 -18.58
N VAL A 146 22.98 -16.10 -17.69
CA VAL A 146 22.73 -16.11 -16.25
C VAL A 146 21.36 -15.51 -15.94
N LEU A 147 20.61 -16.17 -15.06
CA LEU A 147 19.35 -15.65 -14.52
C LEU A 147 19.64 -14.45 -13.62
N ASP A 148 19.24 -13.26 -14.05
CA ASP A 148 19.28 -12.09 -13.17
C ASP A 148 18.21 -12.23 -12.09
N VAL A 149 18.65 -12.30 -10.83
CA VAL A 149 17.77 -12.43 -9.67
C VAL A 149 17.15 -11.06 -9.41
N PRO A 150 15.81 -10.91 -9.46
CA PRO A 150 15.20 -9.62 -9.23
C PRO A 150 15.53 -9.11 -7.81
N GLN A 151 15.88 -7.83 -7.70
CA GLN A 151 16.24 -7.18 -6.44
C GLN A 151 15.03 -7.05 -5.49
N PRO A 152 15.27 -6.98 -4.16
CA PRO A 152 14.20 -6.80 -3.19
C PRO A 152 13.49 -5.45 -3.39
N ILE A 153 12.19 -5.51 -3.63
CA ILE A 153 11.33 -4.33 -3.83
C ILE A 153 10.96 -3.77 -2.45
N SER A 154 11.40 -2.55 -2.15
CA SER A 154 10.98 -1.82 -0.95
C SER A 154 9.46 -1.64 -0.94
N GLY A 155 8.85 -1.62 0.24
CA GLY A 155 7.40 -1.71 0.38
C GLY A 155 6.73 -0.63 1.20
N PRO A 156 5.43 -0.35 0.95
CA PRO A 156 4.62 0.45 1.84
C PRO A 156 4.69 -0.04 3.30
N GLY A 157 4.87 0.94 4.18
CA GLY A 157 4.64 0.81 5.61
C GLY A 157 3.17 1.09 5.97
N GLY A 158 2.80 0.82 7.21
CA GLY A 158 1.43 1.04 7.69
C GLY A 158 0.98 2.50 7.62
N GLU A 159 1.90 3.45 7.81
CA GLU A 159 1.58 4.89 7.71
C GLU A 159 1.14 5.29 6.29
N GLU A 160 1.79 4.75 5.26
CA GLU A 160 1.40 5.00 3.86
C GLU A 160 0.01 4.45 3.56
N VAL A 161 -0.33 3.28 4.12
CA VAL A 161 -1.66 2.68 3.98
C VAL A 161 -2.72 3.48 4.74
N LEU A 162 -2.39 4.01 5.91
CA LEU A 162 -3.30 4.83 6.71
C LEU A 162 -3.62 6.15 6.01
N GLU A 163 -2.63 6.77 5.37
CA GLU A 163 -2.83 7.99 4.59
C GLU A 163 -3.73 7.75 3.37
N GLU A 164 -3.55 6.64 2.67
CA GLU A 164 -4.47 6.21 1.60
C GLU A 164 -5.91 6.01 2.13
N ALA A 165 -6.05 5.38 3.30
CA ALA A 165 -7.35 5.15 3.92
C ALA A 165 -8.05 6.46 4.34
N ARG A 166 -7.29 7.44 4.87
CA ARG A 166 -7.81 8.79 5.19
C ARG A 166 -8.30 9.51 3.95
N ALA A 167 -7.52 9.51 2.86
CA ALA A 167 -7.92 10.11 1.60
C ALA A 167 -9.22 9.50 1.04
N VAL A 168 -9.40 8.18 1.18
CA VAL A 168 -10.66 7.51 0.79
C VAL A 168 -11.81 7.85 1.74
N ALA A 169 -11.55 7.91 3.04
CA ALA A 169 -12.54 8.30 4.04
C ALA A 169 -13.07 9.72 3.77
N GLU A 170 -12.20 10.70 3.57
CA GLU A 170 -12.58 12.09 3.25
C GLU A 170 -13.50 12.18 2.03
N ARG A 171 -13.17 11.46 0.96
CA ARG A 171 -14.04 11.36 -0.23
C ARG A 171 -15.42 10.84 0.13
N ARG A 172 -15.51 9.74 0.88
CA ARG A 172 -16.80 9.16 1.32
C ARG A 172 -17.61 10.07 2.23
N LEU A 173 -16.95 10.88 3.07
CA LEU A 173 -17.63 11.87 3.89
C LEU A 173 -18.16 13.01 3.02
N SER A 174 -17.34 13.56 2.12
CA SER A 174 -17.70 14.66 1.24
C SER A 174 -18.91 14.34 0.34
N GLU A 175 -19.04 13.11 -0.14
CA GLU A 175 -20.18 12.64 -0.93
C GLU A 175 -21.49 12.52 -0.13
N LYS A 176 -21.40 12.35 1.19
CA LYS A 176 -22.56 12.12 2.08
C LYS A 176 -23.04 13.39 2.79
N LEU A 177 -22.33 14.51 2.68
CA LEU A 177 -22.74 15.77 3.28
C LEU A 177 -23.87 16.40 2.44
N PRO A 178 -25.07 16.66 3.01
CA PRO A 178 -26.09 17.44 2.34
C PRO A 178 -25.60 18.88 2.13
N ALA A 179 -26.12 19.55 1.10
CA ALA A 179 -25.85 20.97 0.90
C ALA A 179 -26.20 21.76 2.18
N PRO A 180 -25.36 22.72 2.60
CA PRO A 180 -25.62 23.51 3.80
C PRO A 180 -27.03 24.13 3.71
N PRO A 181 -27.82 24.09 4.80
CA PRO A 181 -29.15 24.68 4.79
C PRO A 181 -29.04 26.15 4.38
N ARG A 182 -29.78 26.54 3.34
CA ARG A 182 -29.93 27.96 2.99
C ARG A 182 -30.57 28.64 4.19
N GLU A 183 -29.90 29.68 4.70
CA GLU A 183 -30.45 30.55 5.73
C GLU A 183 -31.83 31.02 5.28
N VAL A 184 -32.86 30.54 5.98
CA VAL A 184 -34.20 31.10 5.83
C VAL A 184 -34.19 32.35 6.68
N GLU A 185 -34.19 33.52 6.05
CA GLU A 185 -34.54 34.78 6.72
C GLU A 185 -35.99 34.64 7.23
N VAL A 186 -36.15 34.24 8.49
CA VAL A 186 -37.45 34.29 9.16
C VAL A 186 -37.47 35.56 10.00
N GLY A 187 -38.24 36.52 9.52
CA GLY A 187 -38.42 37.84 10.10
C GLY A 187 -38.91 37.83 11.54
N GLU A 188 -38.56 38.92 12.23
CA GLU A 188 -39.03 39.29 13.55
C GLU A 188 -40.57 39.30 13.61
N LEU A 189 -41.14 38.74 14.69
CA LEU A 189 -41.95 39.45 15.70
C LEU A 189 -42.80 38.51 16.56
N SER A 190 -42.87 38.89 17.84
CA SER A 190 -43.96 38.70 18.81
C SER A 190 -43.72 37.69 19.93
N GLY A 191 -43.52 38.26 21.12
CA GLY A 191 -43.34 37.55 22.37
C GLY A 191 -44.61 36.89 22.92
N ALA A 192 -44.39 35.85 23.71
CA ALA A 192 -45.27 35.44 24.80
C ALA A 192 -44.45 34.57 25.76
N THR A 193 -44.21 35.10 26.96
CA THR A 193 -43.61 34.41 28.10
C THR A 193 -44.61 33.41 28.68
N VAL A 194 -44.26 32.12 28.76
CA VAL A 194 -44.89 31.20 29.72
C VAL A 194 -43.79 30.33 30.34
N ALA A 195 -43.46 30.65 31.58
CA ALA A 195 -42.66 29.80 32.46
C ALA A 195 -43.56 28.70 33.05
N LEU A 196 -43.13 27.44 32.94
CA LEU A 196 -43.62 26.33 33.76
C LEU A 196 -42.41 25.53 34.24
N LEU A 197 -42.22 25.56 35.56
CA LEU A 197 -41.13 24.94 36.29
C LEU A 197 -41.44 23.47 36.66
N SER A 198 -40.35 22.70 36.65
CA SER A 198 -40.02 21.63 37.59
C SER A 198 -40.48 20.19 37.29
N GLY A 199 -39.48 19.30 37.18
CA GLY A 199 -39.68 17.86 37.23
C GLY A 199 -38.45 16.98 37.01
N LYS A 200 -37.50 17.01 37.96
CA LYS A 200 -36.59 15.92 38.39
C LYS A 200 -35.52 15.34 37.42
N SER A 201 -34.26 15.43 37.90
CA SER A 201 -33.20 14.40 37.96
C SER A 201 -33.13 13.33 36.87
N ASP A 202 -32.01 13.22 36.15
CA ASP A 202 -30.88 12.37 36.57
C ASP A 202 -29.72 12.49 35.57
N SER A 203 -28.51 12.53 36.13
CA SER A 203 -27.20 12.18 35.58
C SER A 203 -27.13 11.70 34.11
N ARG A 204 -26.52 12.52 33.23
CA ARG A 204 -25.69 12.01 32.13
C ARG A 204 -24.85 13.10 31.45
N GLU A 205 -23.61 12.69 31.20
CA GLU A 205 -22.52 13.35 30.50
C GLU A 205 -22.97 14.20 29.30
N GLY A 206 -22.52 15.46 29.30
CA GLY A 206 -22.61 16.35 28.15
C GLY A 206 -21.34 17.18 28.07
N ARG A 207 -20.35 16.72 27.30
CA ARG A 207 -19.35 17.62 26.70
C ARG A 207 -20.11 18.54 25.76
N THR A 208 -20.64 19.64 26.26
CA THR A 208 -21.14 20.70 25.42
C THR A 208 -19.94 21.47 24.88
N ASN A 209 -19.72 21.35 23.58
CA ASN A 209 -19.11 22.42 22.81
C ASN A 209 -19.99 23.66 23.01
N LEU A 210 -19.72 24.41 24.07
CA LEU A 210 -20.23 25.76 24.26
C LEU A 210 -19.49 26.60 23.24
N ASP A 211 -20.24 27.00 22.22
CA ASP A 211 -19.80 27.86 21.13
C ASP A 211 -19.05 29.07 21.70
N GLY A 212 -17.84 29.33 21.18
CA GLY A 212 -16.96 30.37 21.71
C GLY A 212 -17.59 31.77 21.68
N GLY A 213 -18.61 31.99 20.84
CA GLY A 213 -19.38 33.23 20.80
C GLY A 213 -20.19 33.49 22.07
N ASP A 214 -20.84 32.47 22.61
CA ASP A 214 -21.77 32.59 23.74
C ASP A 214 -21.05 32.91 25.08
N ILE A 215 -19.75 32.62 25.15
CA ILE A 215 -18.90 33.00 26.28
C ILE A 215 -18.48 34.47 26.16
N VAL A 216 -18.16 34.93 24.95
CA VAL A 216 -17.73 36.31 24.68
C VAL A 216 -18.85 37.30 25.00
N ASP A 217 -20.07 36.99 24.59
CA ASP A 217 -21.22 37.85 24.83
C ASP A 217 -21.59 37.93 26.32
N ARG A 218 -21.48 36.82 27.06
CA ARG A 218 -21.69 36.79 28.51
C ARG A 218 -20.64 37.60 29.27
N VAL A 219 -19.38 37.50 28.88
CA VAL A 219 -18.29 38.30 29.48
C VAL A 219 -18.45 39.79 29.15
N LEU A 220 -18.89 40.14 27.93
CA LEU A 220 -19.17 41.53 27.56
C LEU A 220 -20.36 42.11 28.34
N ALA A 221 -21.44 41.34 28.52
CA ALA A 221 -22.59 41.75 29.33
C ALA A 221 -22.20 41.97 30.79
N TYR A 222 -21.37 41.08 31.34
CA TYR A 222 -20.84 41.20 32.69
C TYR A 222 -19.99 42.47 32.87
N ALA A 223 -19.09 42.75 31.92
CA ALA A 223 -18.26 43.95 31.92
C ALA A 223 -19.09 45.24 31.87
N ARG A 224 -20.18 45.25 31.10
CA ARG A 224 -21.12 46.38 31.04
C ARG A 224 -21.88 46.57 32.35
N MET A 225 -22.27 45.49 33.01
CA MET A 225 -23.02 45.54 34.27
C MET A 225 -22.18 46.09 35.43
N ARG A 226 -20.89 45.74 35.48
CA ARG A 226 -19.94 46.19 36.53
C ARG A 226 -19.27 47.53 36.22
N GLY A 227 -19.62 48.19 35.11
CA GLY A 227 -19.12 49.53 34.77
C GLY A 227 -17.68 49.59 34.28
N GLY A 228 -17.15 48.50 33.72
CA GLY A 228 -15.85 48.47 33.06
C GLY A 228 -14.66 47.97 33.89
N ASP A 229 -14.84 47.69 35.19
CA ASP A 229 -13.83 47.02 36.02
C ASP A 229 -14.23 45.55 36.21
N VAL A 230 -13.43 44.62 35.67
CA VAL A 230 -13.72 43.19 35.65
C VAL A 230 -12.55 42.42 36.23
N ASP A 231 -12.72 41.87 37.43
CA ASP A 231 -11.81 40.86 37.95
C ASP A 231 -12.08 39.52 37.24
N VAL A 232 -11.03 38.95 36.66
CA VAL A 232 -11.07 37.68 35.92
C VAL A 232 -11.54 36.52 36.80
N ASN A 233 -11.16 36.49 38.08
CA ASN A 233 -11.52 35.42 39.01
C ASN A 233 -12.97 35.55 39.50
N GLU A 234 -13.43 36.76 39.79
CA GLU A 234 -14.85 36.98 40.14
C GLU A 234 -15.77 36.68 38.95
N CYS A 235 -15.38 37.14 37.75
CA CYS A 235 -16.09 36.86 36.51
C CYS A 235 -16.14 35.36 36.21
N ALA A 236 -15.04 34.63 36.42
CA ALA A 236 -14.98 33.18 36.24
C ALA A 236 -15.92 32.44 37.21
N MET A 237 -15.98 32.86 38.48
CA MET A 237 -16.87 32.26 39.48
C MET A 237 -18.35 32.56 39.20
N GLU A 238 -18.70 33.80 38.87
CA GLU A 238 -20.09 34.19 38.65
C GLU A 238 -20.66 33.65 37.34
N LEU A 239 -19.86 33.58 36.27
CA LEU A 239 -20.29 33.03 34.98
C LEU A 239 -20.15 31.51 34.90
N ASN A 240 -19.56 30.87 35.93
CA ASN A 240 -19.23 29.44 35.97
C ASN A 240 -18.41 29.00 34.74
N VAL A 241 -17.42 29.80 34.38
CA VAL A 241 -16.52 29.61 33.23
C VAL A 241 -15.08 29.63 33.75
N PRO A 242 -14.19 28.73 33.31
CA PRO A 242 -12.80 28.73 33.76
C PRO A 242 -12.09 30.06 33.44
N PRO A 243 -11.18 30.54 34.30
CA PRO A 243 -10.54 31.85 34.15
C PRO A 243 -9.77 32.00 32.83
N GLU A 244 -9.22 30.91 32.30
CA GLU A 244 -8.55 30.90 30.98
C GLU A 244 -9.49 31.28 29.83
N ARG A 245 -10.76 30.85 29.90
CA ARG A 245 -11.78 31.17 28.89
C ARG A 245 -12.28 32.61 29.01
N VAL A 246 -12.33 33.15 30.23
CA VAL A 246 -12.64 34.56 30.47
C VAL A 246 -11.53 35.47 29.94
N LEU A 247 -10.26 35.12 30.19
CA LEU A 247 -9.10 35.82 29.63
C LEU A 247 -9.12 35.82 28.10
N TRP A 248 -9.33 34.66 27.49
CA TRP A 248 -9.46 34.55 26.03
C TRP A 248 -10.60 35.41 25.48
N ALA A 249 -11.76 35.43 26.16
CA ALA A 249 -12.90 36.25 25.74
C ALA A 249 -12.61 37.75 25.82
N LEU A 250 -11.92 38.19 26.89
CA LEU A 250 -11.49 39.58 27.05
C LEU A 250 -10.43 39.99 26.02
N GLU A 251 -9.46 39.12 25.70
CA GLU A 251 -8.48 39.36 24.62
C GLU A 251 -9.15 39.49 23.25
N LYS A 252 -10.16 38.64 22.99
CA LYS A 252 -10.94 38.71 21.75
C LYS A 252 -11.76 40.00 21.66
N LEU A 253 -12.39 40.42 22.77
CA LEU A 253 -13.11 41.70 22.82
C LEU A 253 -12.19 42.92 22.68
N ASN A 254 -10.94 42.81 23.12
CA ASN A 254 -9.92 43.84 22.91
C ASN A 254 -9.48 43.90 21.43
N GLN A 255 -9.32 42.76 20.76
CA GLN A 255 -9.08 42.72 19.30
C GLN A 255 -10.24 43.31 18.50
N GLU A 256 -11.48 43.12 18.97
CA GLU A 256 -12.68 43.73 18.39
C GLU A 256 -12.89 45.20 18.80
N GLY A 257 -12.01 45.76 19.65
CA GLY A 257 -12.05 47.17 20.09
C GLY A 257 -13.19 47.51 21.05
N LYS A 258 -13.84 46.51 21.67
CA LYS A 258 -15.01 46.69 22.55
C LYS A 258 -14.64 46.90 24.02
N VAL A 259 -13.41 46.57 24.42
CA VAL A 259 -12.91 46.66 25.80
C VAL A 259 -11.42 47.01 25.76
N GLU A 260 -10.96 47.93 26.61
CA GLU A 260 -9.53 48.21 26.78
C GLU A 260 -8.99 47.47 28.00
N LEU A 261 -8.00 46.59 27.80
CA LEU A 261 -7.35 45.87 28.89
C LEU A 261 -6.28 46.74 29.54
N ARG A 262 -6.57 47.26 30.74
CA ARG A 262 -5.58 47.91 31.58
C ARG A 262 -4.94 46.87 32.50
N ARG A 263 -3.68 46.52 32.23
CA ARG A 263 -2.86 45.66 33.11
C ARG A 263 -2.43 46.38 34.38
#